data_AF-A0A2V7ED40-F1
#
_entry.id   AF-A0A2V7ED40-F1
#
_cell.length_a   1.000
_cell.length_b   1.000
_cell.length_c   1.000
_cell.angle_alpha   90.00
_cell.angle_beta   90.00
_cell.angle_gamma   90.00
#
_symmetry.space_group_name_H-M   'P 1'
#
loop_
_entity.id
_entity.type
_entity.pdbx_description
1 polymer ?
#
loop_
_entity_poly.entity_id
_entity_poly.type
_entity_poly.pdbx_seq_one_letter_code
_entity_poly.pdbx_strand_id
1 'polypeptide(L)' 'RVLESAAMYKTITEEGTNRILGAHLLGPHAEEVINLFAIAIRNNLTASDLSHMIYAYPTSASDIAFML' A
#
# COMPACT_ATOMS: atom_id res chain seq x y z
N ARG A 1 5.49 13.45 -0.91
CA ARG A 1 5.19 14.81 -0.41
C ARG A 1 6.49 15.61 -0.29
N VAL A 2 6.46 16.92 -0.49
CA VAL A 2 7.65 17.80 -0.38
C VAL A 2 7.84 18.19 1.09
N LEU A 3 9.08 18.22 1.59
CA LEU A 3 9.50 18.63 2.95
C LEU A 3 9.24 17.65 4.11
N GLU A 4 8.88 16.40 3.85
CA GLU A 4 8.91 15.36 4.89
C GLU A 4 10.35 14.93 5.18
N SER A 5 10.72 14.82 6.45
CA SER A 5 12.09 14.42 6.85
C SER A 5 12.39 12.95 6.58
N ALA A 6 11.35 12.10 6.53
CA ALA A 6 11.47 10.68 6.23
C ALA A 6 10.16 10.12 5.67
N ALA A 7 10.27 9.12 4.79
CA ALA A 7 9.17 8.26 4.38
C ALA A 7 9.72 6.86 4.09
N MET A 8 8.95 5.82 4.39
CA MET A 8 9.32 4.43 4.13
C MET A 8 8.06 3.60 3.96
N TYR A 9 8.13 2.57 3.13
CA TYR A 9 7.17 1.48 3.12
C TYR A 9 7.87 0.14 3.03
N LYS A 10 7.20 -0.92 3.47
CA LYS A 10 7.60 -2.30 3.24
C LYS A 10 6.35 -3.14 3.06
N THR A 11 6.16 -3.68 1.87
CA THR A 11 5.10 -4.64 1.57
C THR A 11 5.67 -6.05 1.62
N ILE A 12 4.90 -6.99 2.18
CA ILE A 12 5.27 -8.40 2.29
C ILE A 12 4.27 -9.19 1.45
N THR A 13 4.76 -9.97 0.50
CA THR A 13 3.93 -10.77 -0.41
C THR A 13 4.27 -12.25 -0.31
N GLU A 14 3.28 -13.10 -0.60
CA GLU A 14 3.43 -14.55 -0.68
C GLU A 14 4.09 -14.94 -2.01
N GLU A 15 5.10 -15.80 -1.95
CA GLU A 15 5.76 -16.33 -3.15
C GLU A 15 4.78 -17.19 -3.97
N GLY A 16 4.80 -17.03 -5.29
CA GLY A 16 3.94 -17.78 -6.23
C GLY A 16 2.54 -17.18 -6.42
N THR A 17 1.83 -16.78 -5.35
CA THR A 17 0.48 -16.19 -5.46
C THR A 17 0.48 -14.67 -5.52
N ASN A 18 1.56 -14.04 -5.03
CA ASN A 18 1.70 -12.60 -4.89
C ASN A 18 0.63 -11.94 -3.99
N ARG A 19 0.01 -12.71 -3.08
CA ARG A 19 -0.96 -12.21 -2.11
C ARG A 19 -0.30 -11.30 -1.09
N ILE A 20 -0.97 -10.22 -0.70
CA ILE A 20 -0.49 -9.33 0.36
C ILE A 20 -0.57 -10.06 1.70
N LEU A 21 0.58 -10.23 2.37
CA LEU A 21 0.69 -10.84 3.70
C LEU A 21 0.81 -9.77 4.81
N GLY A 22 1.33 -8.59 4.49
CA GLY A 22 1.56 -7.53 5.46
C GLY A 22 2.10 -6.26 4.83
N ALA A 23 2.03 -5.17 5.57
CA ALA A 23 2.62 -3.89 5.19
C ALA A 23 3.08 -3.09 6.41
N HIS A 24 4.17 -2.32 6.25
CA HIS A 24 4.59 -1.29 7.18
C HIS A 24 4.70 0.02 6.43
N LEU A 25 4.14 1.10 7.00
CA LEU A 25 4.14 2.43 6.41
C LEU A 25 4.70 3.43 7.43
N LEU A 26 5.58 4.32 6.95
CA LEU A 26 6.11 5.47 7.69
C LEU A 26 5.94 6.70 6.80
N GLY A 27 5.21 7.68 7.30
CA GLY A 27 5.00 8.95 6.62
C GLY A 27 3.60 9.50 6.90
N PRO A 28 3.26 10.65 6.30
CA PRO A 28 1.96 11.29 6.49
C PRO A 28 0.81 10.40 6.03
N HIS A 29 -0.27 10.37 6.82
CA HIS A 29 -1.49 9.60 6.54
C HIS A 29 -1.27 8.08 6.43
N ALA A 30 -0.19 7.55 7.02
CA ALA A 30 0.03 6.11 7.09
C ALA A 30 -1.14 5.41 7.79
N GLU A 31 -1.74 6.04 8.81
CA GLU A 31 -2.92 5.60 9.55
C GLU A 31 -4.18 5.45 8.68
N GLU A 32 -4.28 6.21 7.58
CA GLU A 32 -5.37 6.12 6.62
C GLU A 32 -5.06 5.06 5.56
N VAL A 33 -3.86 5.12 4.97
CA VAL A 33 -3.43 4.22 3.87
C VAL A 33 -3.34 2.77 4.33
N ILE A 34 -2.92 2.52 5.57
CA ILE A 34 -2.77 1.15 6.10
C ILE A 34 -4.10 0.38 6.10
N ASN A 35 -5.25 1.06 6.17
CA ASN A 35 -6.55 0.41 6.10
C ASN A 35 -6.81 -0.26 4.74
N LEU A 36 -6.25 0.28 3.65
CA LEU A 36 -6.35 -0.34 2.32
C LEU A 36 -5.56 -1.66 2.27
N PHE A 37 -4.38 -1.71 2.88
CA PHE A 37 -3.63 -2.95 3.05
C PHE A 37 -4.35 -3.94 3.98
N ALA A 38 -5.01 -3.47 5.05
CA ALA A 38 -5.81 -4.34 5.92
C ALA A 38 -6.98 -5.00 5.16
N ILE A 39 -7.66 -4.25 4.29
CA ILE A 39 -8.71 -4.78 3.40
C ILE A 39 -8.11 -5.80 2.42
N ALA A 40 -6.96 -5.50 1.82
CA ALA A 40 -6.28 -6.39 0.89
C ALA A 40 -5.94 -7.74 1.54
N ILE A 41 -5.34 -7.71 2.74
CA ILE A 41 -4.99 -8.91 3.50
C ILE A 41 -6.24 -9.71 3.85
N ARG A 42 -7.28 -9.05 4.39
CA ARG A 42 -8.54 -9.72 4.79
C ARG A 42 -9.24 -10.40 3.61
N ASN A 43 -9.12 -9.84 2.40
CA ASN A 43 -9.76 -10.36 1.19
C ASN A 43 -8.81 -11.17 0.29
N ASN A 44 -7.61 -11.51 0.76
CA ASN A 44 -6.64 -12.31 0.02
C ASN A 44 -6.24 -11.71 -1.34
N LEU A 45 -6.23 -10.37 -1.45
CA LEU A 45 -5.87 -9.68 -2.69
C LEU A 45 -4.37 -9.81 -2.98
N THR A 46 -4.03 -9.79 -4.27
CA THR A 46 -2.66 -9.79 -4.76
C THR A 46 -2.11 -8.38 -4.90
N ALA A 47 -0.79 -8.24 -4.95
CA ALA A 47 -0.16 -6.96 -5.28
C ALA A 47 -0.62 -6.45 -6.65
N SER A 48 -0.89 -7.34 -7.61
CA SER A 48 -1.40 -6.93 -8.93
C SER A 48 -2.81 -6.34 -8.86
N ASP A 49 -3.67 -6.85 -7.97
CA ASP A 49 -5.00 -6.26 -7.77
C ASP A 49 -4.89 -4.83 -7.25
N LEU A 50 -3.94 -4.58 -6.33
CA LEU A 50 -3.70 -3.25 -5.77
C LEU A 50 -3.05 -2.30 -6.78
N SER A 51 -2.19 -2.78 -7.68
CA SER A 51 -1.56 -1.96 -8.72
C SER A 51 -2.53 -1.52 -9.81
N HIS A 52 -3.59 -2.32 -10.08
CA HIS A 52 -4.59 -2.02 -11.10
C HIS A 52 -5.79 -1.22 -10.59
N MET A 53 -5.90 -0.99 -9.28
CA MET A 53 -6.96 -0.16 -8.70
C MET A 53 -6.80 1.31 -9.10
N ILE A 54 -7.93 1.98 -9.31
CA ILE A 54 -7.98 3.42 -9.59
C ILE A 54 -8.01 4.16 -8.25
N TYR A 55 -6.93 4.90 -7.96
CA TYR A 55 -6.85 5.79 -6.82
C TYR A 55 -7.11 7.23 -7.24
N ALA A 56 -7.82 7.99 -6.41
CA ALA A 56 -7.97 9.42 -6.62
C ALA A 56 -6.60 10.11 -6.52
N TYR A 57 -6.32 11.03 -7.44
CA TYR A 57 -5.10 11.84 -7.44
C TYR A 57 -5.45 13.32 -7.27
N PRO A 58 -4.73 14.08 -6.41
CA PRO A 58 -3.60 13.67 -5.58
C PRO A 58 -4.03 13.18 -4.19
N THR A 59 -3.71 11.93 -3.81
CA THR A 59 -3.96 11.42 -2.44
C THR A 59 -2.79 10.55 -1.94
N SER A 60 -2.74 10.28 -0.63
CA SER A 60 -1.76 9.32 -0.09
C SER A 60 -1.97 7.90 -0.63
N ALA A 61 -3.22 7.55 -1.00
CA ALA A 61 -3.55 6.26 -1.58
C ALA A 61 -3.04 6.11 -3.02
N SER A 62 -2.90 7.19 -3.80
CA SER A 62 -2.34 7.11 -5.16
C SER A 62 -0.88 6.67 -5.19
N ASP A 63 -0.17 6.73 -4.07
CA ASP A 63 1.19 6.21 -3.95
C ASP A 63 1.23 4.67 -3.80
N ILE A 64 0.11 3.99 -3.51
CA ILE A 64 0.07 2.54 -3.26
C ILE A 64 0.63 1.75 -4.45
N ALA A 65 0.37 2.16 -5.69
CA ALA A 65 0.91 1.46 -6.86
C ALA A 65 2.45 1.41 -6.88
N PHE A 66 3.12 2.36 -6.22
CA PHE A 66 4.58 2.40 -6.08
C PHE A 66 5.08 1.68 -4.81
N MET A 67 4.18 1.30 -3.90
CA MET A 67 4.52 0.63 -2.64
C MET A 67 4.61 -0.90 -2.74
N LEU A 68 4.30 -1.46 -3.91
CA LEU A 68 4.07 -2.90 -4.14
C LEU A 68 5.32 -3.62 -4.65
#